data_AF-A0A516GRU9-F1
#
_entry.id   AF-A0A516GRU9-F1
#
_cell.length_a   1.000
_cell.length_b   1.000
_cell.length_c   1.000
_cell.angle_alpha   90.00
_cell.angle_beta   90.00
_cell.angle_gamma   90.00
#
_symmetry.space_group_name_H-M   'P 1'
#
loop_
_entity.id
_entity.type
_entity.pdbx_description
1 polymer ?
#
loop_
_entity_poly.entity_id
_entity_poly.type
_entity_poly.pdbx_seq_one_letter_code
_entity_poly.pdbx_strand_id
1 'polypeptide(L)'
;MNYKLIFPLLTLIGFLISCNSYKIKVYSLSRNIEYTETDGKMRMFTSEPNKSIVLISDSTLNYSKIYGHLGASTTIKYRKSNDTLILESQDIYGKNLTENNPDFSNLYLITNDSLTSLMNKEKYYSTDYLKNSSKKPKGFYIVYENKAYKIKGQKSADRILGKIPNMDTNKFVELDKDFAKKKYGINRKYKTLEYK
;
A
#
# COMPACT_ATOMS: atom_id res chain seq x y z
N MET A 1 18.05 51.99 22.02
CA MET A 1 18.31 50.64 21.47
C MET A 1 17.38 50.41 20.28
N ASN A 2 17.93 50.34 19.05
CA ASN A 2 17.17 50.38 17.80
C ASN A 2 16.45 49.06 17.49
N TYR A 3 15.22 48.92 17.98
CA TYR A 3 14.32 47.78 17.74
C TYR A 3 13.96 47.58 16.25
N LYS A 4 14.19 48.59 15.39
CA LYS A 4 13.93 48.52 13.94
C LYS A 4 14.92 47.64 13.16
N LEU A 5 16.09 47.31 13.72
CA LEU A 5 17.09 46.45 13.08
C LEU A 5 17.09 45.00 13.61
N ILE A 6 16.53 44.76 14.79
CA ILE A 6 16.52 43.44 15.44
C ILE A 6 15.42 42.54 14.86
N PHE A 7 14.25 43.10 14.54
CA PHE A 7 13.12 42.36 13.96
C PHE A 7 13.39 41.78 12.56
N PRO A 8 13.96 42.51 11.59
CA PRO A 8 14.28 41.95 10.27
C PRO A 8 15.42 40.92 10.33
N LEU A 9 16.30 40.96 11.34
CA LEU A 9 17.38 39.99 11.51
C LEU A 9 16.85 38.65 12.08
N LEU A 10 15.87 38.71 13.01
CA LEU A 10 15.20 37.53 13.55
C LEU A 10 14.26 36.84 12.53
N THR A 11 13.60 37.61 11.66
CA THR A 11 12.80 37.03 10.57
C THR A 11 13.68 36.42 9.47
N LEU A 12 14.89 36.96 9.23
CA LEU A 12 15.86 36.37 8.31
C LEU A 12 16.44 35.06 8.86
N ILE A 13 16.70 34.96 10.16
CA ILE A 13 17.08 33.69 10.81
C ILE A 13 15.92 32.68 10.74
N GLY A 14 14.67 33.12 10.94
CA GLY A 14 13.48 32.27 10.77
C GLY A 14 13.27 31.75 9.35
N PHE A 15 13.65 32.51 8.32
CA PHE A 15 13.62 32.09 6.92
C PHE A 15 14.83 31.22 6.51
N LEU A 16 15.96 31.33 7.20
CA LEU A 16 17.14 30.47 6.99
C LEU A 16 17.04 29.12 7.71
N ILE A 17 16.02 28.89 8.55
CA ILE A 17 15.54 27.53 8.89
C ILE A 17 14.66 26.94 7.76
N SER A 18 14.67 27.59 6.58
CA SER A 18 14.74 26.95 5.27
C SER A 18 14.46 25.44 5.29
N CYS A 19 13.26 25.10 4.84
CA CYS A 19 13.08 24.17 3.74
C CYS A 19 13.80 22.82 3.85
N ASN A 20 13.21 21.94 4.65
CA ASN A 20 13.03 20.55 4.21
C ASN A 20 11.59 20.17 4.55
N SER A 21 10.70 20.19 3.56
CA SER A 21 9.43 19.48 3.70
C SER A 21 9.79 17.99 3.77
N TYR A 22 9.86 17.47 5.00
CA TYR A 22 10.21 16.08 5.21
C TYR A 22 9.22 15.22 4.42
N LYS A 23 9.71 14.52 3.39
CA LYS A 23 8.88 13.65 2.58
C LYS A 23 8.55 12.42 3.40
N ILE A 24 7.29 12.33 3.83
CA ILE A 24 6.75 11.17 4.52
C ILE A 24 7.04 9.92 3.68
N LYS A 25 7.75 8.95 4.27
CA LYS A 25 8.02 7.66 3.62
C LYS A 25 7.21 6.58 4.32
N VAL A 26 6.44 5.85 3.54
CA VAL A 26 5.54 4.79 4.03
C VAL A 26 6.06 3.44 3.56
N TYR A 27 6.30 2.55 4.53
CA TYR A 27 6.64 1.16 4.30
C TYR A 27 5.55 0.27 4.85
N SER A 28 5.15 -0.75 4.09
CA SER A 28 4.07 -1.67 4.44
C SER A 28 4.52 -3.10 4.29
N LEU A 29 4.15 -3.95 5.24
CA LEU A 29 4.36 -5.38 5.16
C LEU A 29 3.30 -5.96 4.20
N SER A 30 3.72 -6.42 3.02
CA SER A 30 2.82 -7.05 2.04
C SER A 30 2.35 -8.41 2.55
N ARG A 31 1.05 -8.67 2.46
CA ARG A 31 0.42 -9.91 2.90
C ARG A 31 -0.32 -10.60 1.77
N ASN A 32 -0.39 -11.92 1.84
CA ASN A 32 -1.37 -12.68 1.08
C ASN A 32 -2.74 -12.44 1.70
N ILE A 33 -3.69 -12.00 0.89
CA ILE A 33 -5.09 -11.88 1.33
C ILE A 33 -5.68 -13.29 1.31
N GLU A 34 -6.15 -13.75 2.46
CA GLU A 34 -6.86 -15.02 2.60
C GLU A 34 -8.38 -14.78 2.55
N TYR A 35 -9.10 -15.75 2.00
CA TYR A 35 -10.56 -15.71 1.89
C TYR A 35 -11.13 -16.96 2.56
N THR A 36 -12.11 -16.76 3.44
CA THR A 36 -12.87 -17.84 4.06
C THR A 36 -14.33 -17.73 3.63
N GLU A 37 -14.92 -18.86 3.29
CA GLU A 37 -16.35 -18.94 2.99
C GLU A 37 -17.13 -18.98 4.31
N THR A 38 -18.09 -18.07 4.48
CA THR A 38 -19.02 -18.08 5.61
C THR A 38 -20.41 -17.79 5.09
N ASP A 39 -21.36 -18.70 5.33
CA ASP A 39 -22.75 -18.63 4.86
C ASP A 39 -22.88 -18.44 3.33
N GLY A 40 -22.05 -19.16 2.56
CA GLY A 40 -22.04 -19.07 1.09
C GLY A 40 -21.49 -17.74 0.54
N LYS A 41 -20.91 -16.88 1.40
CA LYS A 41 -20.25 -15.63 1.01
C LYS A 41 -18.76 -15.70 1.33
N MET A 42 -17.94 -15.46 0.33
CA MET A 42 -16.50 -15.28 0.51
C MET A 42 -16.25 -13.98 1.29
N ARG A 43 -15.72 -14.10 2.51
CA ARG A 43 -15.30 -12.96 3.32
C ARG A 43 -13.78 -12.90 3.35
N MET A 44 -13.26 -11.69 3.15
CA MET A 44 -11.85 -11.41 3.37
C MET A 44 -11.57 -11.55 4.86
N PHE A 45 -10.62 -12.41 5.22
CA PHE A 45 -10.15 -12.56 6.59
C PHE A 45 -8.63 -12.42 6.60
N THR A 46 -8.10 -11.77 7.64
CA THR A 46 -6.66 -11.66 7.85
C THR A 46 -6.33 -12.36 9.16
N SER A 47 -5.72 -13.54 9.09
CA SER A 47 -5.22 -14.28 10.27
C SER A 47 -4.16 -13.51 11.03
N GLU A 48 -3.51 -12.57 10.35
CA GLU A 48 -2.42 -11.77 10.89
C GLU A 48 -2.62 -10.25 10.61
N PRO A 49 -2.03 -9.36 11.42
CA PRO A 49 -2.30 -7.92 11.41
C PRO A 49 -1.52 -7.14 10.33
N ASN A 50 -2.17 -6.22 9.63
CA ASN A 50 -1.49 -5.26 8.78
C ASN A 50 -0.50 -4.42 9.59
N LYS A 51 0.78 -4.43 9.20
CA LYS A 51 1.84 -3.65 9.84
C LYS A 51 2.39 -2.60 8.89
N SER A 52 2.63 -1.40 9.38
CA SER A 52 3.25 -0.32 8.62
C SER A 52 4.24 0.48 9.45
N ILE A 53 5.26 1.01 8.78
CA ILE A 53 6.24 1.94 9.32
C ILE A 53 6.17 3.21 8.48
N VAL A 54 5.77 4.31 9.11
CA VAL A 54 5.68 5.62 8.48
C VAL A 54 6.73 6.52 9.09
N LEU A 55 7.78 6.84 8.34
CA LEU A 55 8.71 7.87 8.74
C LEU A 55 7.99 9.22 8.56
N ILE A 56 7.70 9.93 9.66
CA ILE A 56 6.96 11.21 9.66
C ILE A 56 7.87 12.43 9.83
N SER A 57 9.10 12.22 10.33
CA SER A 57 10.17 13.23 10.37
C SER A 57 11.55 12.56 10.24
N ASP A 58 12.62 13.35 10.31
CA ASP A 58 14.01 12.86 10.30
C ASP A 58 14.37 12.03 11.54
N SER A 59 13.60 12.11 12.62
CA SER A 59 13.90 11.45 13.89
C SER A 59 12.71 10.71 14.52
N THR A 60 11.52 10.76 13.93
CA THR A 60 10.33 10.07 14.43
C THR A 60 9.59 9.29 13.35
N LEU A 61 9.06 8.14 13.76
CA LEU A 61 8.23 7.29 12.93
C LEU A 61 6.98 6.84 13.67
N ASN A 62 5.96 6.48 12.92
CA ASN A 62 4.80 5.75 13.42
C ASN A 62 4.91 4.29 13.01
N TYR A 63 4.86 3.41 14.00
CA TYR A 63 4.65 1.99 13.79
C TYR A 63 3.18 1.67 14.06
N SER A 64 2.48 1.10 13.08
CA SER A 64 1.07 0.76 13.21
C SER A 64 0.83 -0.73 12.99
N LYS A 65 -0.09 -1.30 13.78
CA LYS A 65 -0.52 -2.71 13.71
C LYS A 65 -2.05 -2.73 13.72
N ILE A 66 -2.66 -3.25 12.66
CA ILE A 66 -4.11 -3.21 12.42
C ILE A 66 -4.63 -4.63 12.16
N TYR A 67 -5.54 -5.12 13.01
CA TYR A 67 -6.32 -6.35 12.82
C TYR A 67 -7.72 -6.00 12.33
N GLY A 68 -8.02 -6.26 11.05
CA GLY A 68 -9.30 -5.86 10.47
C GLY A 68 -9.53 -4.35 10.57
N HIS A 69 -10.53 -3.92 11.36
CA HIS A 69 -10.84 -2.51 11.63
C HIS A 69 -10.25 -1.96 12.94
N LEU A 70 -9.65 -2.80 13.78
CA LEU A 70 -9.07 -2.41 15.06
C LEU A 70 -7.56 -2.28 14.91
N GLY A 71 -7.00 -1.14 15.31
CA GLY A 71 -5.57 -0.89 15.15
C GLY A 71 -4.99 -0.06 16.28
N ALA A 72 -3.70 -0.26 16.49
CA ALA A 72 -2.88 0.56 17.37
C ALA A 72 -1.76 1.19 16.55
N SER A 73 -1.37 2.41 16.93
CA SER A 73 -0.23 3.11 16.36
C SER A 73 0.62 3.69 17.48
N THR A 74 1.93 3.55 17.35
CA THR A 74 2.89 4.02 18.34
C THR A 74 3.92 4.89 17.64
N THR A 75 4.16 6.09 18.18
CA THR A 75 5.18 7.01 17.67
C THR A 75 6.49 6.76 18.42
N ILE A 76 7.55 6.51 17.65
CA ILE A 76 8.84 6.04 18.15
C ILE A 76 9.93 6.91 17.56
N LYS A 77 10.91 7.27 18.39
CA LYS A 77 12.12 7.95 17.91
C LYS A 77 13.05 6.96 17.20
N TYR A 78 13.74 7.44 16.18
CA TYR A 78 14.70 6.63 15.45
C TYR A 78 15.95 7.44 15.10
N ARG A 79 17.04 6.71 14.83
CA ARG A 79 18.23 7.23 14.16
C ARG A 79 18.58 6.36 12.95
N LYS A 80 19.12 6.99 11.91
CA LYS A 80 19.73 6.28 10.77
C LYS A 80 21.24 6.22 10.98
N SER A 81 21.82 5.06 10.74
CA SER A 81 23.26 4.85 10.75
C SER A 81 23.63 3.98 9.56
N ASN A 82 24.26 4.57 8.54
CA ASN A 82 24.52 3.92 7.25
C ASN A 82 23.23 3.29 6.69
N ASP A 83 23.26 2.00 6.39
CA ASP A 83 22.13 1.22 5.88
C ASP A 83 21.24 0.67 7.00
N THR A 84 21.25 1.25 8.20
CA THR A 84 20.44 0.78 9.33
C THR A 84 19.52 1.85 9.89
N LEU A 85 18.30 1.43 10.25
CA LEU A 85 17.33 2.21 11.00
C LEU A 85 17.27 1.60 12.41
N ILE A 86 17.60 2.41 13.42
CA ILE A 86 17.62 1.98 14.83
C ILE A 86 16.50 2.73 15.55
N LEU A 87 15.56 2.00 16.14
CA LEU A 87 14.46 2.54 16.93
C LEU A 87 14.82 2.57 18.40
N GLU A 88 14.34 3.59 19.11
CA GLU A 88 14.39 3.60 20.57
C GLU A 88 13.49 2.50 21.15
N SER A 89 13.81 2.02 22.35
CA SER A 89 13.04 0.98 23.06
C SER A 89 11.76 1.50 23.70
N GLN A 90 11.58 2.82 23.73
CA GLN A 90 10.42 3.51 24.30
C GLN A 90 9.71 4.34 23.24
N ASP A 91 8.39 4.51 23.40
CA ASP A 91 7.63 5.49 22.62
C ASP A 91 7.94 6.92 23.07
N ILE A 92 7.40 7.91 22.34
CA ILE A 92 7.58 9.33 22.70
C ILE A 92 6.97 9.73 24.06
N TYR A 93 6.16 8.87 24.66
CA TYR A 93 5.55 9.06 25.98
C TYR A 93 6.27 8.28 27.09
N GLY A 94 7.38 7.60 26.77
CA GLY A 94 8.20 6.86 27.74
C GLY A 94 7.71 5.43 28.02
N LYS A 95 6.75 4.89 27.25
CA LYS A 95 6.28 3.51 27.43
C LYS A 95 7.21 2.52 26.74
N ASN A 96 7.59 1.45 27.45
CA ASN A 96 8.43 0.38 26.91
C ASN A 96 7.69 -0.39 25.80
N LEU A 97 8.33 -0.51 24.64
CA LEU A 97 7.75 -1.15 23.44
C LEU A 97 7.83 -2.67 23.49
N THR A 98 8.85 -3.22 24.14
CA THR A 98 9.12 -4.66 24.24
C THR A 98 8.17 -5.38 25.20
N GLU A 99 7.63 -4.68 26.21
CA GLU A 99 6.75 -5.28 27.22
C GLU A 99 5.38 -5.68 26.67
N ASN A 100 4.92 -5.03 25.59
CA ASN A 100 3.56 -5.21 25.05
C ASN A 100 3.52 -5.65 23.58
N ASN A 101 4.68 -5.89 22.94
CA ASN A 101 4.74 -6.17 21.51
C ASN A 101 5.90 -7.12 21.16
N PRO A 102 5.69 -8.46 21.20
CA PRO A 102 6.74 -9.43 20.89
C PRO A 102 7.24 -9.32 19.44
N ASP A 103 6.46 -8.67 18.56
CA ASP A 103 6.82 -8.44 17.17
C ASP A 103 7.69 -7.18 16.97
N PHE A 104 7.95 -6.40 18.02
CA PHE A 104 8.74 -5.18 17.91
C PHE A 104 10.18 -5.52 17.54
N SER A 105 10.64 -4.91 16.45
CA SER A 105 12.05 -4.91 16.09
C SER A 105 12.60 -3.51 16.26
N ASN A 106 13.73 -3.40 16.95
CA ASN A 106 14.43 -2.14 17.16
C ASN A 106 15.46 -1.85 16.05
N LEU A 107 15.69 -2.79 15.12
CA LEU A 107 16.76 -2.70 14.16
C LEU A 107 16.32 -3.20 12.78
N TYR A 108 16.44 -2.32 11.78
CA TYR A 108 16.10 -2.63 10.39
C TYR A 108 17.27 -2.32 9.47
N LEU A 109 17.47 -3.18 8.48
CA LEU A 109 18.30 -2.90 7.31
C LEU A 109 17.48 -2.08 6.31
N ILE A 110 18.04 -0.96 5.88
CA ILE A 110 17.50 -0.05 4.88
C ILE A 110 18.01 -0.46 3.51
N THR A 111 17.10 -0.55 2.55
CA THR A 111 17.41 -0.66 1.12
C THR A 111 16.61 0.41 0.37
N ASN A 112 16.87 0.59 -0.93
CA ASN A 112 16.13 1.56 -1.75
C ASN A 112 14.61 1.40 -1.63
N ASP A 113 14.14 0.16 -1.61
CA ASP A 113 12.71 -0.15 -1.71
C ASP A 113 12.12 -0.81 -0.45
N SER A 114 12.91 -1.10 0.57
CA SER A 114 12.41 -1.83 1.73
C SER A 114 13.16 -1.58 3.04
N LEU A 115 12.47 -1.85 4.14
CA LEU A 115 13.02 -2.01 5.48
C LEU A 115 12.91 -3.47 5.89
N THR A 116 14.01 -4.11 6.24
CA THR A 116 14.02 -5.51 6.69
C THR A 116 14.40 -5.57 8.15
N SER A 117 13.49 -6.04 8.99
CA SER A 117 13.74 -6.26 10.41
C SER A 117 14.82 -7.33 10.60
N LEU A 118 15.85 -7.00 11.37
CA LEU A 118 16.92 -7.96 11.65
C LEU A 118 16.54 -8.99 12.72
N MET A 119 15.60 -8.64 13.61
CA MET A 119 15.11 -9.50 14.69
C MET A 119 14.17 -10.60 14.20
N ASN A 120 13.13 -10.24 13.44
CA ASN A 120 12.06 -11.17 13.04
C ASN A 120 11.99 -11.46 11.52
N LYS A 121 12.94 -10.91 10.74
CA LYS A 121 13.04 -11.06 9.27
C LYS A 121 11.86 -10.51 8.46
N GLU A 122 10.92 -9.79 9.09
CA GLU A 122 9.83 -9.13 8.38
C GLU A 122 10.37 -8.05 7.43
N LYS A 123 9.84 -8.02 6.21
CA LYS A 123 10.28 -7.09 5.15
C LYS A 123 9.14 -6.18 4.72
N TYR A 124 9.31 -4.90 5.00
CA TYR A 124 8.36 -3.83 4.71
C TYR A 124 8.77 -3.13 3.42
N TYR A 125 7.89 -3.08 2.43
CA TYR A 125 8.17 -2.47 1.13
C TYR A 125 7.66 -1.03 1.07
N SER A 126 8.40 -0.17 0.37
CA SER A 126 8.00 1.20 0.13
C SER A 126 6.71 1.25 -0.70
N THR A 127 5.86 2.23 -0.43
CA THR A 127 4.62 2.40 -1.20
C THR A 127 4.89 2.61 -2.70
N ASP A 128 5.99 3.27 -3.05
CA ASP A 128 6.39 3.46 -4.45
C ASP A 128 6.77 2.15 -5.13
N TYR A 129 7.54 1.30 -4.42
CA TYR A 129 7.84 -0.05 -4.90
C TYR A 129 6.57 -0.88 -5.05
N LEU A 130 5.62 -0.82 -4.10
CA LEU A 130 4.36 -1.57 -4.19
C LEU A 130 3.48 -1.10 -5.36
N LYS A 131 3.41 0.21 -5.59
CA LYS A 131 2.71 0.77 -6.76
C LYS A 131 3.32 0.30 -8.07
N ASN A 132 4.65 0.29 -8.16
CA ASN A 132 5.38 -0.09 -9.38
C ASN A 132 5.43 -1.61 -9.60
N SER A 133 5.49 -2.41 -8.53
CA SER A 133 5.55 -3.87 -8.58
C SER A 133 4.17 -4.51 -8.74
N SER A 134 3.09 -3.81 -8.37
CA SER A 134 1.74 -4.17 -8.80
C SER A 134 1.70 -4.05 -10.33
N LYS A 135 1.91 -5.17 -11.03
CA LYS A 135 1.73 -5.23 -12.48
C LYS A 135 0.37 -4.61 -12.75
N LYS A 136 0.33 -3.46 -13.44
CA LYS A 136 -0.93 -2.92 -13.97
C LYS A 136 -1.65 -4.12 -14.59
N PRO A 137 -2.84 -4.51 -14.11
CA PRO A 137 -3.51 -5.66 -14.64
C PRO A 137 -3.51 -5.47 -16.15
N LYS A 138 -3.03 -6.48 -16.90
CA LYS A 138 -2.85 -6.34 -18.36
C LYS A 138 -4.15 -5.88 -19.04
N GLY A 139 -5.26 -5.93 -18.31
CA GLY A 139 -6.58 -5.64 -18.79
C GLY A 139 -7.10 -6.89 -19.47
N PHE A 140 -8.40 -7.04 -19.47
CA PHE A 140 -9.09 -8.13 -20.14
C PHE A 140 -10.28 -7.54 -20.88
N TYR A 141 -10.90 -8.33 -21.74
CA TYR A 141 -12.09 -7.92 -22.47
C TYR A 141 -13.30 -8.66 -21.93
N ILE A 142 -14.43 -7.95 -21.85
CA ILE A 142 -15.76 -8.54 -21.69
C ILE A 142 -16.51 -8.34 -23.00
N VAL A 143 -17.04 -9.42 -23.55
CA VAL A 143 -17.95 -9.43 -24.69
C VAL A 143 -19.37 -9.53 -24.16
N TYR A 144 -20.20 -8.57 -24.52
CA TYR A 144 -21.63 -8.53 -24.19
C TYR A 144 -22.40 -7.94 -25.37
N GLU A 145 -23.53 -8.55 -25.75
CA GLU A 145 -24.32 -8.18 -26.94
C GLU A 145 -23.45 -8.05 -28.20
N ASN A 146 -22.55 -9.02 -28.41
CA ASN A 146 -21.61 -9.06 -29.52
C ASN A 146 -20.66 -7.84 -29.63
N LYS A 147 -20.53 -7.03 -28.56
CA LYS A 147 -19.59 -5.91 -28.45
C LYS A 147 -18.50 -6.23 -27.45
N ALA A 148 -17.25 -5.92 -27.80
CA ALA A 148 -16.09 -6.13 -26.95
C ALA A 148 -15.72 -4.86 -26.16
N TYR A 149 -15.62 -4.99 -24.84
CA TYR A 149 -15.30 -3.90 -23.92
C TYR A 149 -13.99 -4.17 -23.19
N LYS A 150 -13.02 -3.27 -23.33
CA LYS A 150 -11.74 -3.39 -22.62
C LYS A 150 -11.88 -2.93 -21.16
N ILE A 151 -11.55 -3.82 -20.24
CA ILE A 151 -11.49 -3.56 -18.80
C ILE A 151 -10.04 -3.23 -18.42
N LYS A 152 -9.83 -2.00 -17.93
CA LYS A 152 -8.51 -1.48 -17.50
C LYS A 152 -8.40 -1.36 -15.97
N GLY A 153 -9.50 -1.48 -15.25
CA GLY A 153 -9.60 -1.37 -13.79
C GLY A 153 -11.05 -1.32 -13.31
N GLN A 154 -11.26 -1.12 -12.00
CA GLN A 154 -12.57 -1.22 -11.34
C GLN A 154 -13.66 -0.38 -12.00
N LYS A 155 -13.43 0.93 -12.19
CA LYS A 155 -14.42 1.85 -12.83
C LYS A 155 -14.89 1.37 -14.21
N SER A 156 -13.98 0.80 -15.00
CA SER A 156 -14.35 0.26 -16.31
C SER A 156 -15.11 -1.06 -16.22
N ALA A 157 -14.83 -1.87 -15.19
CA ALA A 157 -15.57 -3.09 -14.91
C ALA A 157 -17.00 -2.76 -14.47
N ASP A 158 -17.16 -1.91 -13.45
CA ASP A 158 -18.47 -1.53 -12.89
C ASP A 158 -19.41 -0.99 -13.97
N ARG A 159 -18.90 -0.11 -14.84
CA ARG A 159 -19.69 0.46 -15.94
C ARG A 159 -20.17 -0.58 -16.96
N ILE A 160 -19.39 -1.62 -17.22
CA ILE A 160 -19.77 -2.65 -18.21
C ILE A 160 -20.66 -3.70 -17.56
N LEU A 161 -20.33 -4.13 -16.34
CA LEU A 161 -21.13 -5.09 -15.58
C LEU A 161 -22.51 -4.51 -15.24
N GLY A 162 -22.60 -3.21 -14.93
CA GLY A 162 -23.88 -2.53 -14.70
C GLY A 162 -24.79 -2.43 -15.93
N LYS A 163 -24.29 -2.73 -17.14
CA LYS A 163 -25.14 -2.83 -18.34
C LYS A 163 -25.81 -4.20 -18.50
N ILE A 164 -25.38 -5.19 -17.73
CA ILE A 164 -25.83 -6.58 -17.85
C ILE A 164 -27.00 -6.78 -16.87
N PRO A 165 -28.25 -6.93 -17.35
CA PRO A 165 -29.39 -7.19 -16.47
C PRO A 165 -29.22 -8.54 -15.77
N ASN A 166 -29.52 -8.60 -14.47
CA ASN A 166 -29.41 -9.83 -13.66
C ASN A 166 -28.05 -10.51 -13.79
N MET A 167 -26.98 -9.72 -13.67
CA MET A 167 -25.59 -10.18 -13.81
C MET A 167 -25.30 -11.38 -12.91
N ASP A 168 -24.91 -12.50 -13.53
CA ASP A 168 -24.48 -13.73 -12.87
C ASP A 168 -23.06 -14.06 -13.28
N THR A 169 -22.15 -14.15 -12.31
CA THR A 169 -20.73 -14.45 -12.56
C THR A 169 -20.50 -15.80 -13.22
N ASN A 170 -21.42 -16.75 -13.06
CA ASN A 170 -21.32 -18.10 -13.63
C ASN A 170 -21.58 -18.14 -15.13
N LYS A 171 -22.13 -17.06 -15.70
CA LYS A 171 -22.45 -16.96 -17.13
C LYS A 171 -21.31 -16.43 -17.99
N PHE A 172 -20.19 -16.05 -17.37
CA PHE A 172 -19.00 -15.66 -18.10
C PHE A 172 -18.19 -16.87 -18.54
N VAL A 173 -18.02 -17.02 -19.85
CA VAL A 173 -17.19 -18.06 -20.46
C VAL A 173 -15.93 -17.43 -21.03
N GLU A 174 -14.77 -17.99 -20.72
CA GLU A 174 -13.53 -17.55 -21.37
C GLU A 174 -13.53 -17.99 -22.84
N LEU A 175 -13.34 -17.03 -23.74
CA LEU A 175 -13.23 -17.30 -25.16
C LEU A 175 -11.81 -17.73 -25.51
N ASP A 176 -11.71 -18.68 -26.44
CA ASP A 176 -10.45 -18.99 -27.10
C ASP A 176 -9.82 -17.72 -27.72
N LYS A 177 -8.49 -17.62 -27.61
CA LYS A 177 -7.75 -16.43 -28.01
C LYS A 177 -7.74 -16.21 -29.52
N ASP A 178 -7.76 -17.29 -30.31
CA ASP A 178 -7.83 -17.20 -31.76
C ASP A 178 -9.23 -16.83 -32.23
N PHE A 179 -10.24 -17.40 -31.60
CA PHE A 179 -11.63 -17.00 -31.82
C PHE A 179 -11.86 -15.52 -31.48
N ALA A 180 -11.41 -15.05 -30.32
CA ALA A 180 -11.56 -13.66 -29.90
C ALA A 180 -10.82 -12.68 -30.83
N LYS A 181 -9.63 -13.05 -31.32
CA LYS A 181 -8.90 -12.26 -32.33
C LYS A 181 -9.67 -12.20 -33.64
N LYS A 182 -10.17 -13.35 -34.12
CA LYS A 182 -10.88 -13.46 -35.41
C LYS A 182 -12.22 -12.72 -35.40
N LYS A 183 -13.03 -12.90 -34.35
CA LYS A 183 -14.40 -12.35 -34.27
C LYS A 183 -14.44 -10.90 -33.80
N TYR A 184 -13.57 -10.52 -32.85
CA TYR A 184 -13.65 -9.22 -32.18
C TYR A 184 -12.39 -8.35 -32.36
N GLY A 185 -11.38 -8.80 -33.10
CA GLY A 185 -10.13 -8.06 -33.29
C GLY A 185 -9.28 -7.93 -32.02
N ILE A 186 -9.52 -8.76 -31.00
CA ILE A 186 -8.83 -8.65 -29.71
C ILE A 186 -7.44 -9.30 -29.80
N ASN A 187 -6.40 -8.61 -29.32
CA ASN A 187 -5.04 -9.14 -29.31
C ASN A 187 -4.92 -10.36 -28.36
N ARG A 188 -4.28 -11.44 -28.83
CA ARG A 188 -4.06 -12.72 -28.11
C ARG A 188 -3.44 -12.59 -26.71
N LYS A 189 -2.77 -11.47 -26.41
CA LYS A 189 -2.21 -11.21 -25.06
C LYS A 189 -3.26 -10.94 -23.99
N TYR A 190 -4.50 -10.62 -24.39
CA TYR A 190 -5.59 -10.30 -23.47
C TYR A 190 -6.51 -11.50 -23.29
N LYS A 191 -6.91 -11.74 -22.04
CA LYS A 191 -8.01 -12.65 -21.70
C LYS A 191 -9.34 -12.02 -22.15
N THR A 192 -10.26 -12.84 -22.65
CA THR A 192 -11.57 -12.39 -23.13
C THR A 192 -12.66 -13.26 -22.51
N LEU A 193 -13.65 -12.64 -21.90
CA LEU A 193 -14.81 -13.31 -21.31
C LEU A 193 -16.05 -12.93 -22.12
N GLU A 194 -16.86 -13.88 -22.53
CA GLU A 194 -18.18 -13.66 -23.12
C GLU A 194 -19.26 -13.91 -22.08
N TYR A 195 -20.18 -12.97 -21.92
CA TYR A 195 -21.36 -13.16 -21.09
C TYR A 195 -22.47 -13.82 -21.91
N LYS A 196 -22.94 -14.99 -21.45
CA LYS A 196 -24.00 -15.77 -22.11
C LYS A 196 -25.35 -15.67 -21.40
#